data_AF-A0A359M9N6-F1
#
_entry.id   AF-A0A359M9N6-F1
#
_cell.length_a   1.000
_cell.length_b   1.000
_cell.length_c   1.000
_cell.angle_alpha   90.00
_cell.angle_beta   90.00
_cell.angle_gamma   90.00
#
_symmetry.space_group_name_H-M   'P 1'
#
loop_
_entity.id
_entity.type
_entity.pdbx_description
1 polymer ?
#
loop_
_entity_poly.entity_id
_entity_poly.type
_entity_poly.pdbx_seq_one_letter_code
_entity_poly.pdbx_strand_id
1 'polypeptide(L)'
;MQILLEKLLIEYKQNFFDSAYYNLKTTDSLPRYKRAILESVNKIQNHEETMDKLAAIVMKVKRIEDYNDAFHYVEDRLRFIQDSFIALEHLILAIDRKNEQYISAAASKILFFTNLSDDIEGIFNRLFRIVMTKKELDYGSMFNLTQARNLDTQSLYNQRRMRIEPVAEEILFDDDLISEEYRQEKIKALLKNNIFGKKEIDQHVKDLLDGKKYVDASTINLETQEDFVKLILIFLYSKSVGMHYDIEVLSKECKNNFVTFQNFRIKGV
;
A
#
# COMPACT_ATOMS: atom_id res chain seq x y z
N MET A 1 -1.19 11.29 -14.70
CA MET A 1 -0.96 10.94 -13.28
C MET A 1 -2.27 10.93 -12.50
N GLN A 2 -3.02 12.04 -12.45
CA GLN A 2 -4.28 12.18 -11.71
C GLN A 2 -5.34 11.10 -12.04
N ILE A 3 -5.61 10.82 -13.33
CA ILE A 3 -6.60 9.81 -13.77
C ILE A 3 -6.22 8.37 -13.36
N LEU A 4 -4.94 8.00 -13.46
CA LEU A 4 -4.46 6.65 -13.13
C LEU A 4 -4.53 6.40 -11.62
N LEU A 5 -4.21 7.45 -10.86
CA LEU A 5 -4.21 7.47 -9.43
C LEU A 5 -5.63 7.43 -8.85
N GLU A 6 -6.52 8.24 -9.41
CA GLU A 6 -7.94 8.25 -9.09
C GLU A 6 -8.57 6.88 -9.39
N LYS A 7 -8.19 6.25 -10.50
CA LYS A 7 -8.61 4.88 -10.81
C LYS A 7 -8.09 3.85 -9.80
N LEU A 8 -6.82 3.94 -9.40
CA LEU A 8 -6.22 3.08 -8.35
C LEU A 8 -6.90 3.26 -6.98
N LEU A 9 -7.24 4.49 -6.62
CA LEU A 9 -7.94 4.83 -5.38
C LEU A 9 -9.40 4.38 -5.41
N ILE A 10 -10.08 4.51 -6.55
CA ILE A 10 -11.46 4.04 -6.76
C ILE A 10 -11.52 2.51 -6.77
N GLU A 11 -10.58 1.83 -7.44
CA GLU A 11 -10.50 0.36 -7.44
C GLU A 11 -10.16 -0.19 -6.04
N TYR A 12 -9.28 0.48 -5.28
CA TYR A 12 -9.06 0.14 -3.87
C TYR A 12 -10.32 0.37 -3.03
N LYS A 13 -11.02 1.49 -3.26
CA LYS A 13 -12.28 1.84 -2.59
C LYS A 13 -13.36 0.78 -2.81
N GLN A 14 -13.54 0.32 -4.05
CA GLN A 14 -14.57 -0.65 -4.40
C GLN A 14 -14.24 -2.07 -3.94
N ASN A 15 -12.96 -2.45 -3.85
CA ASN A 15 -12.58 -3.83 -3.54
C ASN A 15 -12.23 -4.09 -2.07
N PHE A 16 -11.92 -3.06 -1.27
CA PHE A 16 -11.42 -3.24 0.09
C PHE A 16 -12.25 -2.60 1.19
N PHE A 17 -13.07 -1.59 0.88
CA PHE A 17 -14.04 -1.02 1.83
C PHE A 17 -15.31 -1.87 1.91
N ASP A 18 -15.14 -3.19 2.02
CA ASP A 18 -16.26 -4.03 2.41
C ASP A 18 -16.58 -3.74 3.87
N SER A 19 -17.77 -3.18 4.09
CA SER A 19 -18.34 -2.91 5.41
C SER A 19 -18.32 -4.15 6.32
N ALA A 20 -18.35 -5.35 5.73
CA ALA A 20 -18.18 -6.62 6.43
C ALA A 20 -16.79 -6.76 7.11
N TYR A 21 -15.70 -6.41 6.43
CA TYR A 21 -14.34 -6.49 6.99
C TYR A 21 -14.11 -5.44 8.08
N TYR A 22 -14.63 -4.22 7.89
CA TYR A 22 -14.58 -3.19 8.94
C TYR A 22 -15.33 -3.63 10.21
N ASN A 23 -16.55 -4.17 10.07
CA ASN A 23 -17.34 -4.69 11.19
C ASN A 23 -16.61 -5.81 11.95
N LEU A 24 -15.92 -6.70 11.23
CA LEU A 24 -15.09 -7.76 11.83
C LEU A 24 -13.93 -7.21 12.68
N LYS A 25 -13.46 -5.99 12.40
CA LYS A 25 -12.28 -5.38 13.04
C LYS A 25 -12.63 -4.44 14.21
N THR A 26 -13.68 -3.62 14.10
CA THR A 26 -13.91 -2.50 15.04
C THR A 26 -15.07 -2.71 16.01
N THR A 27 -16.29 -2.88 15.52
CA THR A 27 -17.52 -2.63 16.30
C THR A 27 -18.09 -3.90 16.91
N ASP A 28 -17.93 -5.03 16.21
CA ASP A 28 -18.40 -6.36 16.61
C ASP A 28 -17.29 -7.38 16.39
N SER A 29 -16.12 -7.10 16.98
CA SER A 29 -14.91 -7.82 16.62
C SER A 29 -15.02 -9.30 17.00
N LEU A 30 -14.80 -10.18 16.02
CA LEU A 30 -14.81 -11.63 16.21
C LEU A 30 -13.97 -12.09 17.42
N PRO A 31 -12.78 -11.51 17.70
CA PRO A 31 -11.98 -11.87 18.87
C PRO A 31 -12.68 -11.63 20.22
N ARG A 32 -13.55 -10.61 20.31
CA ARG A 32 -14.26 -10.27 21.55
C ARG A 32 -15.21 -11.38 21.99
N TYR A 33 -15.92 -11.98 21.04
CA TYR A 33 -16.91 -13.03 21.33
C TYR A 33 -16.33 -14.43 21.24
N LYS A 34 -15.23 -14.62 20.49
CA LYS A 34 -14.55 -15.92 20.31
C LYS A 34 -14.33 -16.63 21.63
N ARG A 35 -13.74 -15.95 22.62
CA ARG A 35 -13.42 -16.60 23.91
C ARG A 35 -14.68 -17.13 24.60
N ALA A 36 -15.72 -16.29 24.71
CA ALA A 36 -16.97 -16.69 25.35
C ALA A 36 -17.67 -17.84 24.61
N ILE A 37 -17.66 -17.81 23.27
CA ILE A 37 -18.27 -18.86 22.44
C ILE A 37 -17.50 -20.17 22.58
N LEU A 38 -16.16 -20.15 22.47
CA LEU A 38 -15.34 -21.35 22.63
C LEU A 38 -15.40 -21.92 24.05
N GLU A 39 -15.46 -21.06 25.07
CA GLU A 39 -15.68 -21.50 26.45
C GLU A 39 -17.05 -22.17 26.61
N SER A 40 -18.12 -21.62 26.02
CA SER A 40 -19.44 -22.24 26.03
C SER A 40 -19.47 -23.57 25.29
N VAL A 41 -18.84 -23.67 24.11
CA VAL A 41 -18.74 -24.93 23.36
C VAL A 41 -17.97 -25.98 24.16
N ASN A 42 -16.85 -25.62 24.77
CA ASN A 42 -16.08 -26.52 25.64
C ASN A 42 -16.87 -26.95 26.89
N LYS A 43 -17.66 -26.04 27.49
CA LYS A 43 -18.53 -26.40 28.62
C LYS A 43 -19.59 -27.42 28.22
N ILE A 44 -20.18 -27.26 27.04
CA ILE A 44 -21.16 -28.22 26.51
C ILE A 44 -20.48 -29.57 26.26
N GLN A 45 -19.33 -29.57 25.56
CA GLN A 45 -18.61 -30.78 25.19
C GLN A 45 -18.13 -31.60 26.40
N ASN A 46 -17.70 -30.93 27.48
CA ASN A 46 -17.19 -31.59 28.69
C ASN A 46 -18.28 -31.95 29.71
N HIS A 47 -19.55 -31.62 29.44
CA HIS A 47 -20.64 -31.89 30.37
C HIS A 47 -21.53 -33.04 29.84
N GLU A 48 -21.25 -34.23 30.36
CA GLU A 48 -21.85 -35.52 29.95
C GLU A 48 -23.39 -35.45 29.88
N GLU A 49 -24.07 -35.03 30.95
CA GLU A 49 -25.54 -34.94 30.94
C GLU A 49 -26.10 -34.05 29.84
N THR A 50 -25.39 -32.98 29.46
CA THR A 50 -25.84 -32.07 28.41
C THR A 50 -25.59 -32.68 27.04
N MET A 51 -24.46 -33.35 26.84
CA MET A 51 -24.19 -34.10 25.62
C MET A 51 -25.23 -35.20 25.39
N ASP A 52 -25.59 -35.94 26.44
CA ASP A 52 -26.62 -36.99 26.37
C ASP A 52 -28.00 -36.42 26.03
N LYS A 53 -28.39 -35.30 26.66
CA LYS A 53 -29.64 -34.59 26.34
C LYS A 53 -29.65 -34.11 24.89
N LEU A 54 -28.55 -33.58 24.39
CA LEU A 54 -28.41 -33.12 23.00
C LEU A 54 -28.50 -34.29 22.02
N ALA A 55 -27.83 -35.41 22.31
CA ALA A 55 -27.92 -36.63 21.49
C ALA A 55 -29.36 -37.15 21.42
N ALA A 56 -30.07 -37.21 22.56
CA ALA A 56 -31.47 -37.63 22.59
C ALA A 56 -32.41 -36.69 21.79
N ILE A 57 -32.14 -35.38 21.78
CA ILE A 57 -32.86 -34.42 20.94
C ILE A 57 -32.54 -34.66 19.46
N VAL A 58 -31.27 -34.88 19.12
CA VAL A 58 -30.83 -35.15 17.75
C VAL A 58 -31.45 -36.44 17.22
N MET A 59 -31.49 -37.52 18.00
CA MET A 59 -32.18 -38.77 17.63
C MET A 59 -33.63 -38.50 17.20
N LYS A 60 -34.38 -37.69 17.97
CA LYS A 60 -35.77 -37.34 17.67
C LYS A 60 -35.91 -36.46 16.42
N VAL A 61 -35.09 -35.41 16.32
CA VAL A 61 -35.20 -34.40 15.26
C VAL A 61 -34.68 -34.92 13.91
N LYS A 62 -33.58 -35.68 13.94
CA LYS A 62 -32.92 -36.22 12.75
C LYS A 62 -33.32 -37.65 12.41
N ARG A 63 -34.13 -38.30 13.27
CA ARG A 63 -34.57 -39.70 13.13
C ARG A 63 -33.40 -40.67 13.06
N ILE A 64 -32.41 -40.47 13.95
CA ILE A 64 -31.27 -41.38 14.11
C ILE A 64 -31.65 -42.41 15.19
N GLU A 65 -31.54 -43.70 14.85
CA GLU A 65 -31.94 -44.80 15.75
C GLU A 65 -30.82 -45.18 16.74
N ASP A 66 -29.55 -45.05 16.33
CA ASP A 66 -28.39 -45.33 17.16
C ASP A 66 -28.00 -44.09 17.99
N TYR A 67 -27.83 -44.29 19.30
CA TYR A 67 -27.39 -43.27 20.22
C TYR A 67 -25.97 -42.76 19.90
N ASN A 68 -25.03 -43.65 19.60
CA ASN A 68 -23.64 -43.31 19.32
C ASN A 68 -23.55 -42.45 18.05
N ASP A 69 -24.34 -42.75 17.01
CA ASP A 69 -24.40 -41.95 15.80
C ASP A 69 -24.92 -40.53 16.08
N ALA A 70 -25.95 -40.40 16.93
CA ALA A 70 -26.47 -39.10 17.33
C ALA A 70 -25.47 -38.33 18.21
N PHE A 71 -24.75 -39.03 19.09
CA PHE A 71 -23.70 -38.44 19.92
C PHE A 71 -22.53 -37.92 19.08
N HIS A 72 -22.01 -38.73 18.17
CA HIS A 72 -20.97 -38.33 17.22
C HIS A 72 -21.42 -37.15 16.35
N TYR A 73 -22.68 -37.14 15.91
CA TYR A 73 -23.22 -35.99 15.19
C TYR A 73 -23.15 -34.70 16.02
N VAL A 74 -23.52 -34.73 17.31
CA VAL A 74 -23.42 -33.56 18.18
C VAL A 74 -21.95 -33.13 18.34
N GLU A 75 -21.06 -34.10 18.59
CA GLU A 75 -19.63 -33.86 18.73
C GLU A 75 -19.03 -33.18 17.49
N ASP A 76 -19.34 -33.70 16.29
CA ASP A 76 -18.90 -33.14 15.02
C ASP A 76 -19.42 -31.71 14.81
N ARG A 77 -20.63 -31.40 15.27
CA ARG A 77 -21.17 -30.03 15.17
C ARG A 77 -20.46 -29.07 16.12
N LEU A 78 -20.16 -29.49 17.34
CA LEU A 78 -19.38 -28.69 18.28
C LEU A 78 -17.96 -28.45 17.77
N ARG A 79 -17.32 -29.50 17.22
CA ARG A 79 -16.00 -29.41 16.58
C ARG A 79 -16.03 -28.48 15.36
N PHE A 80 -17.03 -28.60 14.50
CA PHE A 80 -17.21 -27.70 13.36
C PHE A 80 -17.31 -26.23 13.78
N ILE A 81 -17.99 -25.93 14.89
CA ILE A 81 -18.04 -24.56 15.41
C ILE A 81 -16.64 -24.10 15.82
N GLN A 82 -15.89 -24.91 16.58
CA GLN A 82 -14.52 -24.59 17.00
C GLN A 82 -13.60 -24.32 15.80
N ASP A 83 -13.60 -25.24 14.82
CA ASP A 83 -12.78 -25.16 13.61
C ASP A 83 -13.14 -23.94 12.76
N SER A 84 -14.44 -23.60 12.67
CA SER A 84 -14.90 -22.43 11.93
C SER A 84 -14.35 -21.13 12.52
N PHE A 85 -14.29 -20.99 13.84
CA PHE A 85 -13.71 -19.81 14.49
C PHE A 85 -12.20 -19.71 14.25
N ILE A 86 -11.47 -20.83 14.21
CA ILE A 86 -10.04 -20.86 13.89
C ILE A 86 -9.81 -20.49 12.41
N ALA A 87 -10.59 -21.09 11.50
CA ALA A 87 -10.50 -20.81 10.07
C ALA A 87 -10.79 -19.33 9.75
N LEU A 88 -11.76 -18.72 10.43
CA LEU A 88 -12.05 -17.29 10.27
C LEU A 88 -10.86 -16.40 10.67
N GLU A 89 -10.09 -16.74 11.70
CA GLU A 89 -8.88 -15.99 12.05
C GLU A 89 -7.81 -16.07 10.97
N HIS A 90 -7.58 -17.27 10.43
CA HIS A 90 -6.65 -17.44 9.33
C HIS A 90 -7.09 -16.66 8.08
N LEU A 91 -8.39 -16.62 7.81
CA LEU A 91 -8.96 -15.86 6.70
C LEU A 91 -8.75 -14.36 6.91
N ILE A 92 -9.02 -13.83 8.10
CA ILE A 92 -8.77 -12.41 8.43
C ILE A 92 -7.29 -12.07 8.24
N LEU A 93 -6.38 -12.90 8.76
CA LEU A 93 -4.93 -12.71 8.57
C LEU A 93 -4.51 -12.78 7.09
N ALA A 94 -5.15 -13.64 6.30
CA ALA A 94 -4.90 -13.73 4.87
C ALA A 94 -5.38 -12.47 4.13
N ILE A 95 -6.54 -11.92 4.50
CA ILE A 95 -7.03 -10.64 4.00
C ILE A 95 -6.04 -9.52 4.35
N ASP A 96 -5.59 -9.45 5.61
CA ASP A 96 -4.63 -8.44 6.06
C ASP A 96 -3.33 -8.50 5.26
N ARG A 97 -2.77 -9.70 5.08
CA ARG A 97 -1.55 -9.89 4.26
C ARG A 97 -1.76 -9.46 2.81
N LYS A 98 -2.90 -9.81 2.21
CA LYS A 98 -3.22 -9.43 0.84
C LYS A 98 -3.42 -7.92 0.70
N ASN A 99 -4.04 -7.29 1.70
CA ASN A 99 -4.17 -5.84 1.77
C ASN A 99 -2.81 -5.16 1.83
N GLU A 100 -1.94 -5.65 2.71
CA GLU A 100 -0.59 -5.13 2.87
C GLU A 100 0.24 -5.24 1.59
N GLN A 101 0.12 -6.36 0.87
CA GLN A 101 0.74 -6.53 -0.45
C GLN A 101 0.16 -5.56 -1.48
N TYR A 102 -1.16 -5.37 -1.50
CA TYR A 102 -1.81 -4.42 -2.40
C TYR A 102 -1.36 -2.98 -2.13
N ILE A 103 -1.42 -2.54 -0.87
CA ILE A 103 -0.99 -1.21 -0.42
C ILE A 103 0.47 -0.98 -0.79
N SER A 104 1.35 -1.95 -0.51
CA SER A 104 2.77 -1.86 -0.85
C SER A 104 2.97 -1.72 -2.36
N ALA A 105 2.32 -2.55 -3.17
CA ALA A 105 2.43 -2.49 -4.63
C ALA A 105 1.88 -1.16 -5.19
N ALA A 106 0.78 -0.66 -4.65
CA ALA A 106 0.20 0.63 -5.04
C ALA A 106 1.12 1.79 -4.65
N ALA A 107 1.66 1.80 -3.43
CA ALA A 107 2.63 2.79 -2.98
C ALA A 107 3.89 2.79 -3.86
N SER A 108 4.47 1.62 -4.14
CA SER A 108 5.62 1.49 -5.04
C SER A 108 5.33 2.03 -6.44
N LYS A 109 4.14 1.78 -6.99
CA LYS A 109 3.73 2.37 -8.29
C LYS A 109 3.61 3.89 -8.21
N ILE A 110 3.02 4.44 -7.15
CA ILE A 110 2.91 5.88 -6.95
C ILE A 110 4.30 6.51 -6.89
N LEU A 111 5.19 5.95 -6.08
CA LEU A 111 6.57 6.42 -5.94
C LEU A 111 7.34 6.33 -7.25
N PHE A 112 7.17 5.24 -8.00
CA PHE A 112 7.78 5.09 -9.32
C PHE A 112 7.32 6.18 -10.29
N PHE A 113 6.03 6.51 -10.33
CA PHE A 113 5.53 7.60 -11.18
C PHE A 113 5.97 8.99 -10.72
N THR A 114 6.12 9.20 -9.41
CA THR A 114 6.69 10.44 -8.86
C THR A 114 8.16 10.58 -9.23
N ASN A 115 8.94 9.50 -9.15
CA ASN A 115 10.35 9.52 -9.53
C ASN A 115 10.54 9.62 -11.04
N LEU A 116 9.68 9.00 -11.86
CA LEU A 116 9.67 9.14 -13.32
C LEU A 116 9.42 10.58 -13.77
N SER A 117 8.62 11.35 -13.03
CA SER A 117 8.46 12.76 -13.36
C SER A 117 9.75 13.57 -13.20
N ASP A 118 10.76 13.09 -12.48
CA ASP A 118 12.11 13.68 -12.40
C ASP A 118 13.21 12.82 -13.04
N ASP A 119 12.84 11.72 -13.69
CA ASP A 119 13.78 10.91 -14.45
C ASP A 119 14.21 11.64 -15.74
N ILE A 120 15.35 11.25 -16.30
CA ILE A 120 15.97 11.86 -17.47
C ILE A 120 14.95 12.03 -18.61
N GLU A 121 14.08 11.03 -18.83
CA GLU A 121 13.03 11.09 -19.83
C GLU A 121 11.95 12.16 -19.53
N GLY A 122 11.60 12.36 -18.26
CA GLY A 122 10.69 13.41 -17.81
C GLY A 122 11.30 14.81 -17.94
N ILE A 123 12.59 14.93 -17.60
CA ILE A 123 13.38 16.14 -17.81
C ILE A 123 13.47 16.46 -19.32
N PHE A 124 13.78 15.48 -20.16
CA PHE A 124 13.82 15.62 -21.61
C PHE A 124 12.46 16.06 -22.17
N ASN A 125 11.36 15.43 -21.75
CA ASN A 125 10.02 15.82 -22.21
C ASN A 125 9.65 17.25 -21.81
N ARG A 126 10.05 17.72 -20.62
CA ARG A 126 9.88 19.13 -20.23
C ARG A 126 10.77 20.06 -21.04
N LEU A 127 12.04 19.71 -21.24
CA LEU A 127 12.97 20.43 -22.09
C LEU A 127 12.43 20.58 -23.51
N PHE A 128 12.01 19.48 -24.14
CA PHE A 128 11.42 19.49 -25.47
C PHE A 128 10.17 20.35 -25.52
N ARG A 129 9.31 20.30 -24.50
CA ARG A 129 8.11 21.14 -24.45
C ARG A 129 8.47 22.63 -24.35
N ILE A 130 9.47 23.01 -23.55
CA ILE A 130 9.97 24.39 -23.44
C ILE A 130 10.55 24.85 -24.79
N VAL A 131 11.37 24.02 -25.41
CA VAL A 131 11.99 24.25 -26.74
C VAL A 131 10.92 24.42 -27.82
N MET A 132 9.90 23.56 -27.84
CA MET A 132 8.80 23.63 -28.81
C MET A 132 7.86 24.82 -28.59
N THR A 133 7.73 25.30 -27.34
CA THR A 133 6.82 26.41 -26.99
C THR A 133 7.48 27.78 -27.20
N LYS A 134 8.79 27.89 -26.97
CA LYS A 134 9.57 29.11 -27.27
C LYS A 134 10.04 29.07 -28.73
N LYS A 135 9.26 29.68 -29.63
CA LYS A 135 9.57 29.77 -31.07
C LYS A 135 10.85 30.57 -31.42
N GLU A 136 11.43 31.31 -30.48
CA GLU A 136 12.59 32.18 -30.69
C GLU A 136 13.79 31.79 -29.82
N LEU A 137 14.16 30.51 -29.82
CA LEU A 137 15.49 30.12 -29.35
C LEU A 137 16.43 30.10 -30.55
N ASP A 138 17.48 30.93 -30.51
CA ASP A 138 18.56 30.86 -31.47
C ASP A 138 19.41 29.61 -31.18
N TYR A 139 19.03 28.50 -31.80
CA TYR A 139 19.68 27.20 -31.61
C TYR A 139 21.16 27.21 -32.01
N GLY A 140 21.58 28.13 -32.90
CA GLY A 140 22.95 28.24 -33.37
C GLY A 140 23.92 28.84 -32.34
N SER A 141 23.43 29.63 -31.39
CA SER A 141 24.25 30.18 -30.30
C SER A 141 24.31 29.29 -29.06
N MET A 142 23.30 28.44 -28.83
CA MET A 142 23.30 27.49 -27.71
C MET A 142 24.07 26.20 -28.02
N PHE A 143 24.04 25.76 -29.27
CA PHE A 143 24.68 24.53 -29.71
C PHE A 143 25.52 24.88 -30.93
N ASN A 144 26.80 24.50 -30.94
CA ASN A 144 27.67 24.59 -32.12
C ASN A 144 27.23 23.56 -33.18
N LEU A 145 26.02 23.73 -33.73
CA LEU A 145 25.42 22.83 -34.70
C LEU A 145 25.96 23.18 -36.09
N THR A 146 26.78 22.29 -36.62
CA THR A 146 27.26 22.35 -38.00
C THR A 146 26.45 21.40 -38.86
N GLN A 147 25.90 21.90 -39.97
CA GLN A 147 25.24 21.05 -40.96
C GLN A 147 26.29 20.30 -41.78
N ALA A 148 26.62 19.08 -41.38
CA ALA A 148 27.44 18.18 -42.18
C ALA A 148 26.58 17.48 -43.24
N ARG A 149 26.99 17.57 -44.51
CA ARG A 149 26.38 16.84 -45.63
C ARG A 149 27.31 15.72 -46.08
N ASN A 150 26.77 14.69 -46.75
CA ASN A 150 27.51 13.53 -47.26
C ASN A 150 28.10 12.62 -46.17
N LEU A 151 27.39 12.46 -45.05
CA LEU A 151 27.69 11.43 -44.06
C LEU A 151 26.79 10.23 -44.32
N ASP A 152 27.37 9.06 -44.52
CA ASP A 152 26.68 7.78 -44.53
C ASP A 152 27.13 6.92 -43.34
N THR A 153 26.53 5.73 -43.17
CA THR A 153 26.91 4.79 -42.11
C THR A 153 28.36 4.31 -42.20
N GLN A 154 29.03 4.48 -43.34
CA GLN A 154 30.46 4.17 -43.51
C GLN A 154 31.38 5.35 -43.16
N SER A 155 30.84 6.56 -43.04
CA SER A 155 31.57 7.77 -42.66
C SER A 155 31.87 7.83 -41.15
N LEU A 156 31.26 6.96 -40.35
CA LEU A 156 31.53 6.84 -38.93
C LEU A 156 32.75 5.93 -38.69
N TYR A 157 33.78 6.48 -38.02
CA TYR A 157 34.93 5.69 -37.59
C TYR A 157 34.49 4.65 -36.56
N ASN A 158 34.44 3.38 -36.97
CA ASN A 158 34.28 2.26 -36.04
C ASN A 158 35.62 2.01 -35.35
N GLN A 159 35.78 2.56 -34.16
CA GLN A 159 36.96 2.31 -33.33
C GLN A 159 37.11 0.79 -33.12
N ARG A 160 38.25 0.23 -33.58
CA ARG A 160 38.59 -1.17 -33.30
C ARG A 160 38.64 -1.36 -31.79
N ARG A 161 37.67 -2.08 -31.24
CA ARG A 161 37.72 -2.56 -29.85
C ARG A 161 38.68 -3.74 -29.83
N MET A 162 39.84 -3.55 -29.20
CA MET A 162 40.71 -4.67 -28.88
C MET A 162 39.91 -5.59 -27.94
N ARG A 163 39.84 -6.89 -28.25
CA ARG A 163 39.22 -7.86 -27.36
C ARG A 163 40.14 -8.03 -26.16
N ILE A 164 39.87 -7.27 -25.11
CA ILE A 164 40.54 -7.41 -23.82
C ILE A 164 39.83 -8.59 -23.14
N GLU A 165 40.56 -9.67 -22.86
CA GLU A 165 40.07 -10.69 -21.94
C GLU A 165 40.03 -10.05 -20.55
N PRO A 166 38.86 -9.95 -19.90
CA PRO A 166 38.77 -9.35 -18.59
C PRO A 166 39.53 -10.25 -17.60
N VAL A 167 40.72 -9.82 -17.20
CA VAL A 167 41.38 -10.36 -16.03
C VAL A 167 40.61 -9.81 -14.84
N ALA A 168 40.08 -10.70 -13.99
CA ALA A 168 39.41 -10.28 -12.77
C ALA A 168 40.43 -9.60 -11.86
N GLU A 169 40.39 -8.27 -11.80
CA GLU A 169 41.10 -7.51 -10.77
C GLU A 169 40.38 -7.71 -9.44
N GLU A 170 41.14 -7.96 -8.37
CA GLU A 170 40.59 -7.92 -7.02
C GLU A 170 40.06 -6.51 -6.77
N ILE A 171 38.78 -6.41 -6.40
CA ILE A 171 38.16 -5.14 -6.02
C ILE A 171 38.85 -4.69 -4.73
N LEU A 172 39.84 -3.82 -4.85
CA LEU A 172 40.41 -3.09 -3.72
C LEU A 172 39.34 -2.11 -3.24
N PHE A 173 38.63 -2.50 -2.19
CA PHE A 173 37.79 -1.59 -1.43
C PHE A 173 38.72 -0.64 -0.67
N ASP A 174 38.85 0.57 -1.20
CA ASP A 174 39.54 1.65 -0.52
C ASP A 174 38.53 2.41 0.32
N ASP A 175 38.53 2.18 1.64
CA ASP A 175 37.63 2.86 2.59
C ASP A 175 37.81 4.39 2.54
N ASP A 176 38.96 4.89 2.09
CA ASP A 176 39.28 6.32 1.97
C ASP A 176 38.66 6.98 0.72
N LEU A 177 38.14 6.22 -0.25
CA LEU A 177 37.39 6.76 -1.40
C LEU A 177 35.96 7.19 -1.03
N ILE A 178 35.46 6.79 0.14
CA ILE A 178 34.15 7.20 0.65
C ILE A 178 34.34 8.48 1.46
N SER A 179 34.41 9.62 0.76
CA SER A 179 34.36 10.93 1.43
C SER A 179 33.13 11.02 2.35
N GLU A 180 33.28 11.70 3.48
CA GLU A 180 32.16 12.00 4.38
C GLU A 180 31.02 12.75 3.68
N GLU A 181 31.29 13.58 2.66
CA GLU A 181 30.26 14.15 1.80
C GLU A 181 29.49 13.08 1.02
N TYR A 182 30.18 12.09 0.41
CA TYR A 182 29.54 11.01 -0.32
C TYR A 182 28.69 10.12 0.61
N ARG A 183 29.19 9.88 1.83
CA ARG A 183 28.46 9.15 2.87
C ARG A 183 27.20 9.91 3.31
N GLN A 184 27.31 11.21 3.55
CA GLN A 184 26.17 12.06 3.88
C GLN A 184 25.16 12.18 2.74
N GLU A 185 25.63 12.22 1.49
CA GLU A 185 24.76 12.25 0.30
C GLU A 185 24.01 10.93 0.12
N LYS A 186 24.67 9.79 0.34
CA LYS A 186 24.02 8.47 0.33
C LYS A 186 23.04 8.32 1.50
N ILE A 187 23.37 8.79 2.70
CA ILE A 187 22.45 8.82 3.84
C ILE A 187 21.26 9.73 3.53
N LYS A 188 21.47 10.91 2.95
CA LYS A 188 20.38 11.80 2.50
C LYS A 188 19.53 11.14 1.41
N ALA A 189 20.12 10.39 0.48
CA ALA A 189 19.39 9.65 -0.56
C ALA A 189 18.57 8.50 0.05
N LEU A 190 19.10 7.80 1.06
CA LEU A 190 18.38 6.77 1.81
C LEU A 190 17.24 7.36 2.66
N LEU A 191 17.45 8.52 3.28
CA LEU A 191 16.43 9.25 4.03
C LEU A 191 15.34 9.81 3.10
N LYS A 192 15.71 10.30 1.91
CA LYS A 192 14.76 10.68 0.84
C LYS A 192 13.87 9.52 0.41
N ASN A 193 14.38 8.29 0.41
CA ASN A 193 13.57 7.12 0.08
C ASN A 193 12.56 6.76 1.18
N ASN A 194 12.66 7.35 2.36
CA ASN A 194 11.85 6.98 3.52
C ASN A 194 10.78 8.02 3.90
N ILE A 195 10.75 9.21 3.28
CA ILE A 195 9.72 10.25 3.57
C ILE A 195 8.29 9.81 3.25
N PHE A 196 8.15 8.75 2.45
CA PHE A 196 6.87 8.17 2.03
C PHE A 196 6.58 6.82 2.69
N GLY A 197 7.41 6.42 3.66
CA GLY A 197 7.21 5.24 4.47
C GLY A 197 5.99 5.38 5.38
N LYS A 198 5.47 4.26 5.87
CA LYS A 198 4.26 4.25 6.69
C LYS A 198 4.44 5.00 8.01
N LYS A 199 5.61 4.86 8.65
CA LYS A 199 5.90 5.51 9.92
C LYS A 199 5.95 7.02 9.76
N GLU A 200 6.53 7.48 8.67
CA GLU A 200 6.71 8.88 8.33
C GLU A 200 5.36 9.52 7.97
N ILE A 201 4.52 8.81 7.21
CA ILE A 201 3.14 9.25 6.94
C ILE A 201 2.29 9.24 8.21
N ASP A 202 2.42 8.24 9.09
CA ASP A 202 1.72 8.21 10.39
C ASP A 202 2.10 9.42 11.25
N GLN A 203 3.40 9.71 11.35
CA GLN A 203 3.89 10.87 12.08
C GLN A 203 3.39 12.18 11.46
N HIS A 204 3.45 12.29 10.13
CA HIS A 204 2.95 13.46 9.42
C HIS A 204 1.46 13.70 9.66
N VAL A 205 0.65 12.63 9.76
CA VAL A 205 -0.78 12.76 10.10
C VAL A 205 -0.99 13.17 11.55
N LYS A 206 -0.18 12.68 12.49
CA LYS A 206 -0.22 13.14 13.89
C LYS A 206 0.06 14.64 13.98
N ASP A 207 1.06 15.11 13.24
CA ASP A 207 1.42 16.53 13.17
C ASP A 207 0.31 17.36 12.49
N LEU A 208 -0.35 16.82 11.45
CA LEU A 208 -1.50 17.45 10.79
C LEU A 208 -2.72 17.57 11.72
N LEU A 209 -2.98 16.54 12.54
CA LEU A 209 -4.09 16.53 13.48
C LEU A 209 -3.87 17.54 14.61
N ASP A 210 -2.64 17.73 15.10
CA ASP A 210 -2.27 18.72 16.12
C ASP A 210 -3.25 18.75 17.32
N GLY A 211 -3.58 17.56 17.84
CA GLY A 211 -4.54 17.40 18.94
C GLY A 211 -6.02 17.60 18.58
N LYS A 212 -6.36 17.93 17.33
CA LYS A 212 -7.73 17.95 16.83
C LYS A 212 -8.24 16.53 16.62
N LYS A 213 -9.55 16.34 16.82
CA LYS A 213 -10.21 15.03 16.58
C LYS A 213 -10.22 14.63 15.12
N TYR A 214 -10.27 15.60 14.21
CA TYR A 214 -10.29 15.35 12.78
C TYR A 214 -9.79 16.56 11.98
N VAL A 215 -9.34 16.29 10.76
CA VAL A 215 -8.96 17.29 9.75
C VAL A 215 -9.54 16.87 8.41
N ASP A 216 -10.15 17.81 7.69
CA ASP A 216 -10.66 17.55 6.34
C ASP A 216 -9.53 17.74 5.32
N ALA A 217 -9.38 16.81 4.38
CA ALA A 217 -8.33 16.82 3.37
C ALA A 217 -8.35 18.11 2.51
N SER A 218 -9.53 18.72 2.33
CA SER A 218 -9.68 20.02 1.68
C SER A 218 -8.94 21.18 2.37
N THR A 219 -8.62 21.06 3.66
CA THR A 219 -7.93 22.11 4.44
C THR A 219 -6.41 21.98 4.45
N ILE A 220 -5.87 20.89 3.90
CA ILE A 220 -4.43 20.65 3.83
C ILE A 220 -3.84 21.51 2.71
N ASN A 221 -2.81 22.30 2.99
CA ASN A 221 -2.14 23.07 1.94
C ASN A 221 -1.35 22.13 1.01
N LEU A 222 -1.72 22.10 -0.27
CA LEU A 222 -1.05 21.30 -1.30
C LEU A 222 -0.23 22.22 -2.21
N GLU A 223 1.00 22.54 -1.80
CA GLU A 223 1.87 23.45 -2.54
C GLU A 223 2.81 22.70 -3.49
N THR A 224 3.31 21.53 -3.07
CA THR A 224 4.28 20.74 -3.82
C THR A 224 3.71 19.43 -4.34
N GLN A 225 4.39 18.81 -5.32
CA GLN A 225 4.07 17.46 -5.76
C GLN A 225 4.26 16.44 -4.62
N GLU A 226 5.21 16.67 -3.71
CA GLU A 226 5.42 15.82 -2.53
C GLU A 226 4.20 15.86 -1.59
N ASP A 227 3.58 17.03 -1.38
CA ASP A 227 2.38 17.16 -0.54
C ASP A 227 1.19 16.41 -1.15
N PHE A 228 1.07 16.45 -2.47
CA PHE A 228 0.07 15.65 -3.18
C PHE A 228 0.32 14.15 -3.01
N VAL A 229 1.58 13.69 -3.15
CA VAL A 229 1.96 12.29 -2.91
C VAL A 229 1.67 11.87 -1.47
N LYS A 230 2.01 12.70 -0.48
CA LYS A 230 1.69 12.46 0.93
C LYS A 230 0.19 12.33 1.13
N LEU A 231 -0.63 13.21 0.56
CA LEU A 231 -2.10 13.13 0.68
C LEU A 231 -2.65 11.78 0.19
N ILE A 232 -2.09 11.25 -0.89
CA ILE A 232 -2.50 9.97 -1.46
C ILE A 232 -2.07 8.82 -0.55
N LEU A 233 -0.83 8.88 -0.04
CA LEU A 233 -0.31 7.85 0.85
C LEU A 233 -1.04 7.86 2.20
N ILE A 234 -1.46 9.03 2.68
CA ILE A 234 -2.38 9.15 3.83
C ILE A 234 -3.66 8.38 3.54
N PHE A 235 -4.25 8.59 2.36
CA PHE A 235 -5.43 7.86 1.95
C PHE A 235 -5.21 6.34 1.94
N LEU A 236 -4.15 5.91 1.26
CA LEU A 236 -3.85 4.50 1.02
C LEU A 236 -3.48 3.76 2.32
N TYR A 237 -2.68 4.39 3.19
CA TYR A 237 -2.20 3.78 4.43
C TYR A 237 -3.23 3.77 5.55
N SER A 238 -4.29 4.57 5.52
CA SER A 238 -5.31 4.65 6.59
C SER A 238 -5.81 3.30 7.15
N LYS A 239 -5.88 2.25 6.33
CA LYS A 239 -6.32 0.90 6.75
C LYS A 239 -5.17 -0.10 6.97
N SER A 240 -3.93 0.32 6.76
CA SER A 240 -2.74 -0.49 6.98
C SER A 240 -2.53 -0.77 8.47
N VAL A 241 -1.84 -1.87 8.77
CA VAL A 241 -1.51 -2.25 10.15
C VAL A 241 -0.53 -1.25 10.76
N GLY A 242 -0.85 -0.74 11.96
CA GLY A 242 0.02 0.14 12.74
C GLY A 242 -0.19 1.65 12.55
N MET A 243 -1.21 2.06 11.80
CA MET A 243 -1.58 3.48 11.67
C MET A 243 -2.50 3.93 12.80
N HIS A 244 -2.35 5.18 13.24
CA HIS A 244 -3.09 5.78 14.36
C HIS A 244 -4.19 6.76 13.91
N TYR A 245 -4.63 6.61 12.68
CA TYR A 245 -5.71 7.41 12.11
C TYR A 245 -6.54 6.57 11.15
N ASP A 246 -7.74 7.05 10.87
CA ASP A 246 -8.64 6.46 9.90
C ASP A 246 -9.26 7.55 9.00
N ILE A 247 -9.83 7.14 7.88
CA ILE A 247 -10.40 8.02 6.87
C ILE A 247 -11.87 7.74 6.63
N GLU A 248 -12.64 8.83 6.59
CA GLU A 248 -14.05 8.86 6.20
C GLU A 248 -14.19 9.63 4.89
N VAL A 249 -14.63 8.95 3.83
CA VAL A 249 -14.80 9.58 2.51
C VAL A 249 -16.05 10.46 2.51
N LEU A 250 -15.93 11.69 2.00
CA LEU A 250 -17.02 12.63 1.86
C LEU A 250 -17.51 12.64 0.40
N SER A 251 -18.82 12.78 0.18
CA SER A 251 -19.41 12.78 -1.17
C SER A 251 -19.14 14.07 -1.96
N LYS A 252 -18.39 15.03 -1.39
CA LYS A 252 -18.14 16.34 -1.98
C LYS A 252 -16.76 16.38 -2.63
N GLU A 253 -16.71 16.75 -3.89
CA GLU A 253 -15.46 17.04 -4.60
C GLU A 253 -14.87 18.36 -4.10
N CYS A 254 -13.55 18.41 -3.90
CA CYS A 254 -12.83 19.62 -3.56
C CYS A 254 -11.71 19.89 -4.56
N LYS A 255 -11.50 21.18 -4.82
CA LYS A 255 -10.37 21.68 -5.59
C LYS A 255 -9.45 22.43 -4.65
N ASN A 256 -8.21 21.97 -4.54
CA ASN A 256 -7.18 22.59 -3.74
C ASN A 256 -5.96 22.82 -4.63
N ASN A 257 -5.64 24.09 -4.88
CA ASN A 257 -4.63 24.54 -5.83
C ASN A 257 -4.78 23.87 -7.22
N PHE A 258 -3.79 23.09 -7.64
CA PHE A 258 -3.73 22.42 -8.94
C PHE A 258 -4.37 21.02 -8.96
N VAL A 259 -4.93 20.57 -7.83
CA VAL A 259 -5.47 19.21 -7.67
C VAL A 259 -6.98 19.26 -7.43
N THR A 260 -7.69 18.31 -8.03
CA THR A 260 -9.11 18.04 -7.77
C THR A 260 -9.25 16.59 -7.34
N PHE A 261 -9.94 16.37 -6.22
CA PHE A 261 -10.13 15.05 -5.63
C PHE A 261 -11.43 14.98 -4.82
N GLN A 262 -11.91 13.75 -4.56
CA GLN A 262 -13.02 13.52 -3.65
C GLN A 262 -12.56 13.77 -2.21
N ASN A 263 -13.20 14.72 -1.52
CA ASN A 263 -12.78 15.09 -0.17
C ASN A 263 -12.96 13.92 0.80
N PHE A 264 -12.12 13.89 1.83
CA PHE A 264 -12.20 12.90 2.88
C PHE A 264 -11.73 13.51 4.21
N ARG A 265 -12.21 12.94 5.31
CA ARG A 265 -11.91 13.38 6.67
C ARG A 265 -10.94 12.40 7.32
N ILE A 266 -9.83 12.91 7.81
CA ILE A 266 -8.83 12.18 8.58
C ILE A 266 -9.21 12.29 10.06
N LYS A 267 -9.33 11.16 10.75
CA LYS A 267 -9.69 11.08 12.18
C LYS A 267 -8.59 10.34 12.95
N GLY A 268 -8.17 10.86 14.10
CA GLY A 268 -7.32 10.10 15.01
C GLY A 268 -8.08 8.94 15.66
N VAL A 269 -7.42 7.81 15.86
CA VAL A 269 -7.97 6.61 16.54
C VAL A 269 -7.34 6.43 17.91
#